data_AF-A0A9X0AGQ4-F1
#
_entry.id   AF-A0A9X0AGQ4-F1
#
_cell.length_a   1.000
_cell.length_b   1.000
_cell.length_c   1.000
_cell.angle_alpha   90.00
_cell.angle_beta   90.00
_cell.angle_gamma   90.00
#
_symmetry.space_group_name_H-M   'P 1'
#
loop_
_entity.id
_entity.type
_entity.pdbx_description
1 polymer ?
#
loop_
_entity_poly.entity_id
_entity_poly.type
_entity_poly.pdbx_seq_one_letter_code
_entity_poly.pdbx_strand_id
1 'polypeptide(L)'
;MSESSSVIQLECQCNNYPWGKQGKESLAAKYAAATPGGKFKFKLELDESKEYAEMWIGTYSTTPSPILSNGKDLQEHLNANKEKLIGKPILDKFGADLPYLPKILSIAKALPLQIHPDKDLATKLHKQDPEKFGDANHKPEIAVALGKFETFVGWKPLSEIQSLFTSISVLSSKFLTSPSDTVDKDTLKFIVHKILSPFQMTK
;
A
#
# COMPACT_ATOMS: atom_id res chain seq x y z
N MET A 1 37.78 13.65 3.60
CA MET A 1 36.32 13.61 3.39
C MET A 1 36.07 12.58 2.31
N SER A 2 35.54 11.40 2.63
CA SER A 2 35.27 10.40 1.58
C SER A 2 34.15 10.93 0.70
N GLU A 3 34.39 11.05 -0.60
CA GLU A 3 33.37 11.39 -1.58
C GLU A 3 32.18 10.45 -1.39
N SER A 4 31.00 11.00 -1.08
CA SER A 4 29.77 10.22 -1.07
C SER A 4 29.57 9.68 -2.50
N SER A 5 29.64 8.37 -2.69
CA SER A 5 29.25 7.73 -3.95
C SER A 5 27.90 8.28 -4.42
N SER A 6 27.78 8.60 -5.70
CA SER A 6 26.49 9.00 -6.30
C SER A 6 25.49 7.85 -6.37
N VAL A 7 25.96 6.62 -6.18
CA VAL A 7 25.15 5.40 -6.16
C VAL A 7 25.30 4.72 -4.81
N ILE A 8 24.19 4.56 -4.10
CA ILE A 8 24.12 3.99 -2.76
C ILE A 8 23.32 2.71 -2.83
N GLN A 9 23.95 1.58 -2.50
CA GLN A 9 23.24 0.31 -2.38
C GLN A 9 22.60 0.20 -1.00
N LEU A 10 21.31 -0.15 -0.98
CA LEU A 10 20.53 -0.35 0.24
C LEU A 10 20.41 -1.83 0.59
N GLU A 11 20.30 -2.12 1.87
CA GLU A 11 19.90 -3.41 2.39
C GLU A 11 18.46 -3.32 2.90
N CYS A 12 17.51 -3.56 2.01
CA CYS A 12 16.08 -3.45 2.32
C CYS A 12 15.54 -4.72 2.98
N GLN A 13 14.63 -4.54 3.94
CA GLN A 13 14.03 -5.63 4.71
C GLN A 13 12.56 -5.85 4.34
N CYS A 14 12.05 -7.01 4.73
CA CYS A 14 10.65 -7.37 4.57
C CYS A 14 9.92 -7.28 5.91
N ASN A 15 8.69 -6.77 5.89
CA ASN A 15 7.76 -6.99 6.99
C ASN A 15 7.06 -8.36 6.86
N ASN A 16 6.49 -8.83 7.97
CA ASN A 16 5.93 -10.17 8.10
C ASN A 16 4.41 -10.15 8.35
N TYR A 17 3.66 -9.36 7.57
CA TYR A 17 2.21 -9.31 7.75
C TYR A 17 1.55 -10.65 7.39
N PRO A 18 0.50 -11.11 8.11
CA PRO A 18 -0.11 -12.43 7.94
C PRO A 18 -0.80 -12.71 6.58
N TRP A 19 -0.92 -11.69 5.74
CA TRP A 19 -1.45 -11.80 4.37
C TRP A 19 -0.38 -12.09 3.33
N GLY A 20 0.90 -12.01 3.71
CA GLY A 20 2.04 -12.21 2.83
C GLY A 20 2.21 -13.67 2.39
N LYS A 21 2.88 -13.88 1.26
CA LYS A 21 3.34 -15.22 0.87
C LYS A 21 4.43 -15.70 1.82
N GLN A 22 4.47 -17.01 2.05
CA GLN A 22 5.43 -17.64 2.94
C GLN A 22 6.75 -17.95 2.24
N GLY A 23 7.84 -17.81 2.97
CA GLY A 23 9.16 -18.29 2.55
C GLY A 23 9.56 -17.89 1.13
N LYS A 24 10.05 -18.87 0.38
CA LYS A 24 10.45 -18.72 -1.02
C LYS A 24 9.30 -18.46 -1.98
N GLU A 25 8.04 -18.52 -1.57
CA GLU A 25 6.95 -18.11 -2.46
C GLU A 25 6.81 -16.58 -2.50
N SER A 26 7.46 -15.87 -1.56
CA SER A 26 7.45 -14.43 -1.52
C SER A 26 8.46 -13.79 -2.47
N LEU A 27 7.98 -12.98 -3.42
CA LEU A 27 8.86 -12.14 -4.25
C LEU A 27 9.59 -11.09 -3.42
N ALA A 28 8.93 -10.53 -2.40
CA ALA A 28 9.56 -9.60 -1.47
C ALA A 28 10.77 -10.24 -0.79
N ALA A 29 10.59 -11.47 -0.26
CA ALA A 29 11.68 -12.24 0.34
C ALA A 29 12.79 -12.55 -0.68
N LYS A 30 12.43 -13.04 -1.88
CA LYS A 30 13.42 -13.35 -2.93
C LYS A 30 14.29 -12.16 -3.28
N TYR A 31 13.68 -10.98 -3.50
CA TYR A 31 14.43 -9.80 -3.90
C TYR A 31 15.28 -9.22 -2.78
N ALA A 32 14.74 -9.13 -1.55
CA ALA A 32 15.54 -8.74 -0.40
C ALA A 32 16.76 -9.66 -0.25
N ALA A 33 16.55 -10.97 -0.44
CA ALA A 33 17.56 -12.00 -0.22
C ALA A 33 18.55 -12.22 -1.37
N ALA A 34 18.22 -11.66 -2.54
CA ALA A 34 19.10 -11.61 -3.71
C ALA A 34 20.03 -10.39 -3.70
N THR A 35 19.92 -9.49 -2.72
CA THR A 35 20.77 -8.30 -2.61
C THR A 35 22.26 -8.70 -2.52
N PRO A 36 23.10 -8.35 -3.52
CA PRO A 36 24.51 -8.73 -3.49
C PRO A 36 25.22 -8.10 -2.28
N GLY A 37 25.91 -8.94 -1.50
CA GLY A 37 26.58 -8.49 -0.26
C GLY A 37 25.64 -8.28 0.93
N GLY A 38 24.33 -8.45 0.76
CA GLY A 38 23.32 -8.37 1.82
C GLY A 38 23.50 -9.46 2.88
N LYS A 39 23.13 -9.13 4.11
CA LYS A 39 23.05 -10.05 5.25
C LYS A 39 21.71 -10.78 5.28
N PHE A 40 20.66 -10.21 4.69
CA PHE A 40 19.42 -10.93 4.41
C PHE A 40 19.71 -12.02 3.34
N LYS A 41 19.90 -13.29 3.75
CA LYS A 41 20.38 -14.36 2.85
C LYS A 41 19.31 -15.39 2.53
N PHE A 42 19.09 -15.61 1.24
CA PHE A 42 18.10 -16.56 0.72
C PHE A 42 18.54 -18.01 0.88
N LYS A 43 19.85 -18.26 0.76
CA LYS A 43 20.40 -19.61 0.57
C LYS A 43 20.64 -20.41 1.84
N LEU A 44 20.55 -19.80 3.03
CA LEU A 44 20.97 -20.43 4.29
C LEU A 44 19.94 -20.34 5.43
N GLU A 45 19.04 -19.34 5.44
CA GLU A 45 18.31 -18.98 6.68
C GLU A 45 16.89 -18.42 6.47
N LEU A 46 16.32 -18.47 5.26
CA LEU A 46 14.94 -18.01 5.08
C LEU A 46 13.97 -18.98 5.77
N ASP A 47 13.16 -18.47 6.68
CA ASP A 47 12.13 -19.26 7.35
C ASP A 47 10.99 -19.54 6.36
N GLU A 48 10.94 -20.75 5.83
CA GLU A 48 9.94 -21.18 4.85
C GLU A 48 8.51 -21.17 5.42
N SER A 49 8.35 -21.14 6.75
CA SER A 49 7.04 -21.05 7.40
C SER A 49 6.57 -19.61 7.63
N LYS A 50 7.46 -18.63 7.49
CA LYS A 50 7.18 -17.22 7.82
C LYS A 50 6.61 -16.45 6.64
N GLU A 51 5.62 -15.60 6.89
CA GLU A 51 5.08 -14.68 5.88
C GLU A 51 6.06 -13.53 5.61
N TYR A 52 6.25 -13.19 4.35
CA TYR A 52 7.02 -12.02 3.91
C TYR A 52 6.14 -11.20 2.95
N ALA A 53 5.58 -10.10 3.46
CA ALA A 53 4.46 -9.42 2.83
C ALA A 53 4.91 -8.23 1.97
N GLU A 54 5.70 -7.31 2.54
CA GLU A 54 6.22 -6.14 1.82
C GLU A 54 7.72 -5.96 2.05
N MET A 55 8.47 -5.73 0.98
CA MET A 55 9.83 -5.19 1.04
C MET A 55 9.77 -3.68 0.83
N TRP A 56 10.24 -2.90 1.81
CA TRP A 56 10.21 -1.42 1.76
C TRP A 56 11.57 -0.88 1.34
N ILE A 57 11.55 0.16 0.51
CA ILE A 57 12.77 0.76 -0.06
C ILE A 57 12.75 2.25 0.22
N GLY A 58 13.35 2.70 1.31
CA GLY A 58 13.32 4.13 1.65
C GLY A 58 13.58 4.40 3.12
N THR A 59 12.99 5.48 3.62
CA THR A 59 13.36 6.11 4.90
C THR A 59 12.35 5.92 6.02
N TYR A 60 11.44 4.96 5.89
CA TYR A 60 10.35 4.78 6.83
C TYR A 60 10.83 4.13 8.13
N SER A 61 10.54 4.76 9.26
CA SER A 61 11.06 4.36 10.58
C SER A 61 10.68 2.95 11.03
N THR A 62 9.53 2.43 10.61
CA THR A 62 9.08 1.08 10.96
C THR A 62 9.77 -0.02 10.16
N THR A 63 10.39 0.32 9.02
CA THR A 63 11.10 -0.63 8.15
C THR A 63 12.23 0.13 7.43
N PRO A 64 13.26 0.56 8.17
CA PRO A 64 14.32 1.38 7.61
C PRO A 64 15.15 0.59 6.60
N SER A 65 15.68 1.28 5.58
CA SER A 65 16.59 0.70 4.59
C SER A 65 18.03 1.15 4.88
N PRO A 66 18.84 0.40 5.63
CA PRO A 66 20.22 0.75 5.88
C PRO A 66 21.07 0.77 4.59
N ILE A 67 22.11 1.59 4.59
CA ILE A 67 23.13 1.62 3.55
C ILE A 67 24.01 0.38 3.70
N LEU A 68 24.10 -0.44 2.65
CA LEU A 68 24.75 -1.75 2.74
C LEU A 68 26.23 -1.67 3.17
N SER A 69 26.96 -0.66 2.70
CA SER A 69 28.42 -0.56 2.91
C SER A 69 28.82 -0.23 4.35
N ASN A 70 27.94 0.40 5.13
CA ASN A 70 28.27 0.88 6.49
C ASN A 70 27.17 0.65 7.53
N GLY A 71 26.01 0.13 7.12
CA GLY A 71 24.86 -0.14 7.98
C GLY A 71 24.12 1.11 8.50
N LYS A 72 24.49 2.32 8.07
CA LYS A 72 23.84 3.56 8.54
C LYS A 72 22.41 3.66 8.01
N ASP A 73 21.54 4.27 8.79
CA ASP A 73 20.18 4.57 8.37
C ASP A 73 20.16 5.54 7.18
N LEU A 74 19.24 5.31 6.23
CA LEU A 74 19.13 6.12 5.02
C LEU A 74 18.59 7.52 5.31
N GLN A 75 17.63 7.68 6.23
CA GLN A 75 17.10 9.00 6.57
C GLN A 75 18.18 9.86 7.22
N GLU A 76 18.99 9.29 8.11
CA GLU A 76 20.14 9.98 8.69
C GLU A 76 21.14 10.42 7.61
N HIS A 77 21.44 9.55 6.65
CA HIS A 77 22.36 9.86 5.56
C HIS A 77 21.82 10.96 4.63
N LEU A 78 20.53 10.92 4.29
CA LEU A 78 19.88 11.95 3.49
C LEU A 78 19.83 13.28 4.22
N ASN A 79 19.49 13.29 5.51
CA ASN A 79 19.47 14.52 6.32
C ASN A 79 20.85 15.21 6.37
N ALA A 80 21.93 14.44 6.53
CA ALA A 80 23.30 14.95 6.56
C ALA A 80 23.78 15.51 5.20
N ASN A 81 23.14 15.12 4.09
CA ASN A 81 23.57 15.47 2.72
C ASN A 81 22.42 16.00 1.84
N LYS A 82 21.38 16.56 2.45
CA LYS A 82 20.07 16.83 1.82
C LYS A 82 20.14 17.68 0.56
N GLU A 83 20.97 18.72 0.54
CA GLU A 83 21.10 19.59 -0.63
C GLU A 83 21.63 18.85 -1.85
N LYS A 84 22.52 17.87 -1.64
CA LYS A 84 23.15 17.08 -2.70
C LYS A 84 22.29 15.87 -3.13
N LEU A 85 21.69 15.17 -2.17
CA LEU A 85 21.00 13.89 -2.43
C LEU A 85 19.50 14.04 -2.70
N ILE A 86 18.81 14.97 -2.03
CA ILE A 86 17.39 15.26 -2.28
C ILE A 86 17.26 16.30 -3.40
N GLY A 87 18.17 17.28 -3.40
CA GLY A 87 18.18 18.38 -4.35
C GLY A 87 17.23 19.51 -3.94
N LYS A 88 17.65 20.75 -4.20
CA LYS A 88 16.94 21.97 -3.79
C LYS A 88 15.45 21.99 -4.18
N PRO A 89 15.03 21.65 -5.42
CA PRO A 89 13.62 21.73 -5.80
C PRO A 89 12.71 20.79 -5.00
N ILE A 90 13.19 19.60 -4.65
CA ILE A 90 12.44 18.62 -3.87
C ILE A 90 12.44 19.04 -2.40
N LEU A 91 13.59 19.49 -1.88
CA LEU A 91 13.73 19.97 -0.51
C LEU A 91 12.79 21.16 -0.22
N ASP A 92 12.73 22.14 -1.12
CA ASP A 92 11.88 23.32 -0.98
C ASP A 92 10.37 22.96 -1.01
N LYS A 93 10.01 21.84 -1.68
CA LYS A 93 8.61 21.42 -1.87
C LYS A 93 8.12 20.41 -0.83
N PHE A 94 8.96 19.44 -0.46
CA PHE A 94 8.56 18.27 0.33
C PHE A 94 9.40 18.09 1.62
N GLY A 95 10.47 18.87 1.80
CA GLY A 95 11.39 18.68 2.91
C GLY A 95 12.45 17.61 2.63
N ALA A 96 13.10 17.12 3.69
CA ALA A 96 14.23 16.18 3.58
C ALA A 96 13.78 14.71 3.49
N ASP A 97 12.49 14.43 3.69
CA ASP A 97 11.93 13.09 3.60
C ASP A 97 11.67 12.74 2.13
N LEU A 98 11.80 11.44 1.80
CA LEU A 98 11.48 10.97 0.45
C LEU A 98 9.97 11.11 0.20
N PRO A 99 9.54 11.77 -0.89
CA PRO A 99 8.11 12.01 -1.14
C PRO A 99 7.38 10.78 -1.71
N TYR A 100 7.97 9.59 -1.65
CA TYR A 100 7.42 8.35 -2.16
C TYR A 100 7.96 7.12 -1.41
N LEU A 101 7.21 6.02 -1.45
CA LEU A 101 7.58 4.72 -0.88
C LEU A 101 7.45 3.61 -1.92
N PRO A 102 8.54 3.24 -2.61
CA PRO A 102 8.58 2.03 -3.39
C PRO A 102 8.47 0.81 -2.48
N LYS A 103 7.61 -0.14 -2.87
CA LYS A 103 7.47 -1.42 -2.20
C LYS A 103 7.41 -2.56 -3.21
N ILE A 104 7.87 -3.73 -2.78
CA ILE A 104 7.50 -5.00 -3.42
C ILE A 104 6.50 -5.69 -2.52
N LEU A 105 5.26 -5.84 -3.00
CA LEU A 105 4.21 -6.57 -2.30
C LEU A 105 4.18 -8.02 -2.79
N SER A 106 4.07 -8.95 -1.85
CA SER A 106 3.93 -10.37 -2.13
C SER A 106 2.71 -10.94 -1.43
N ILE A 107 1.58 -10.89 -2.13
CA ILE A 107 0.23 -11.08 -1.58
C ILE A 107 -0.19 -12.55 -1.68
N ALA A 108 -0.54 -13.19 -0.56
CA ALA A 108 -1.14 -14.53 -0.50
C ALA A 108 -2.64 -14.50 -0.22
N LYS A 109 -3.11 -13.49 0.52
CA LYS A 109 -4.52 -13.31 0.87
C LYS A 109 -5.00 -11.95 0.36
N ALA A 110 -6.26 -11.88 -0.07
CA ALA A 110 -6.86 -10.61 -0.50
C ALA A 110 -6.75 -9.56 0.61
N LEU A 111 -6.32 -8.35 0.23
CA LEU A 111 -6.23 -7.22 1.15
C LEU A 111 -7.62 -6.57 1.32
N PRO A 112 -7.85 -5.86 2.43
CA PRO A 112 -9.09 -5.09 2.60
C PRO A 112 -9.31 -4.11 1.45
N LEU A 113 -10.58 -3.88 1.10
CA LEU A 113 -10.94 -2.80 0.20
C LEU A 113 -10.54 -1.46 0.83
N GLN A 114 -9.91 -0.59 0.04
CA GLN A 114 -9.35 0.66 0.50
C GLN A 114 -9.83 1.81 -0.37
N ILE A 115 -10.02 2.97 0.28
CA ILE A 115 -10.23 4.26 -0.36
C ILE A 115 -9.32 5.26 0.34
N HIS A 116 -8.65 6.11 -0.43
CA HIS A 116 -7.80 7.16 0.10
C HIS A 116 -8.48 8.52 -0.08
N PRO A 117 -8.54 9.36 0.96
CA PRO A 117 -9.05 10.72 0.82
C PRO A 117 -8.15 11.55 -0.11
N ASP A 118 -8.74 12.55 -0.75
CA ASP A 118 -7.97 13.63 -1.36
C ASP A 118 -7.26 14.49 -0.30
N LYS A 119 -6.47 15.46 -0.74
CA LYS A 119 -5.60 16.24 0.14
C LYS A 119 -6.40 17.10 1.14
N ASP A 120 -7.52 17.67 0.69
CA ASP A 120 -8.36 18.54 1.51
C ASP A 120 -9.09 17.72 2.59
N LEU A 121 -9.64 16.56 2.20
CA LEU A 121 -10.30 15.66 3.12
C LEU A 121 -9.30 15.02 4.10
N ALA A 122 -8.12 14.60 3.65
CA ALA A 122 -7.07 14.08 4.53
C ALA A 122 -6.66 15.08 5.61
N THR A 123 -6.46 16.35 5.21
CA THR A 123 -6.12 17.44 6.13
C THR A 123 -7.21 17.64 7.18
N LYS A 124 -8.48 17.63 6.77
CA LYS A 124 -9.62 17.75 7.67
C LYS A 124 -9.71 16.57 8.64
N LEU A 125 -9.57 15.35 8.14
CA LEU A 125 -9.69 14.12 8.93
C LEU A 125 -8.55 13.99 9.95
N HIS A 126 -7.29 14.26 9.54
CA HIS A 126 -6.14 14.29 10.45
C HIS A 126 -6.32 15.30 11.58
N LYS A 127 -6.86 16.49 11.28
CA LYS A 127 -7.16 17.51 12.31
C LYS A 127 -8.26 17.05 13.29
N GLN A 128 -9.21 16.25 12.83
CA GLN A 128 -10.33 15.77 13.65
C GLN A 128 -9.97 14.56 14.52
N ASP A 129 -9.19 13.63 13.96
CA ASP A 129 -8.83 12.36 14.61
C ASP A 129 -7.43 11.93 14.14
N PRO A 130 -6.36 12.51 14.72
CA PRO A 130 -4.98 12.25 14.30
C PRO A 130 -4.50 10.84 14.66
N GLU A 131 -5.15 10.15 15.60
CA GLU A 131 -4.82 8.75 15.93
C GLU A 131 -5.27 7.81 14.80
N LYS A 132 -6.45 8.07 14.23
CA LYS A 132 -6.98 7.27 13.12
C LYS A 132 -6.40 7.66 11.76
N PHE A 133 -6.19 8.95 11.53
CA PHE A 133 -5.64 9.47 10.28
C PHE A 133 -4.26 10.03 10.58
N GLY A 134 -3.22 9.20 10.44
CA GLY A 134 -1.88 9.52 10.94
C GLY A 134 -1.18 10.72 10.28
N ASP A 135 -1.64 11.16 9.11
CA ASP A 135 -1.08 12.33 8.41
C ASP A 135 -2.14 13.08 7.59
N ALA A 136 -1.78 14.30 7.18
CA ALA A 136 -2.63 15.21 6.42
C ALA A 136 -2.46 15.09 4.89
N ASN A 137 -1.81 14.04 4.37
CA ASN A 137 -1.53 13.89 2.93
C ASN A 137 -2.56 13.01 2.23
N HIS A 138 -2.76 13.29 0.94
CA HIS A 138 -3.37 12.30 0.05
C HIS A 138 -2.41 11.13 -0.17
N LYS A 139 -2.93 10.00 -0.65
CA LYS A 139 -2.12 8.81 -0.91
C LYS A 139 -2.34 8.27 -2.32
N PRO A 140 -1.80 8.94 -3.35
CA PRO A 140 -1.79 8.38 -4.70
C PRO A 140 -0.90 7.14 -4.73
N GLU A 141 -1.38 6.06 -5.34
CA GLU A 141 -0.68 4.78 -5.43
C GLU A 141 -0.64 4.32 -6.89
N ILE A 142 0.47 3.67 -7.28
CA ILE A 142 0.61 2.98 -8.57
C ILE A 142 1.06 1.55 -8.29
N ALA A 143 0.45 0.59 -8.99
CA ALA A 143 0.81 -0.82 -8.91
C ALA A 143 1.34 -1.29 -10.27
N VAL A 144 2.50 -1.96 -10.24
CA VAL A 144 3.08 -2.60 -11.41
C VAL A 144 3.20 -4.09 -11.11
N ALA A 145 2.60 -4.91 -11.97
CA ALA A 145 2.59 -6.36 -11.79
C ALA A 145 3.96 -6.96 -12.17
N LEU A 146 4.65 -7.57 -11.20
CA LEU A 146 5.89 -8.33 -11.43
C LEU A 146 5.62 -9.79 -11.84
N GLY A 147 4.35 -10.19 -11.91
CA GLY A 147 3.86 -11.52 -12.26
C GLY A 147 2.33 -11.50 -12.37
N LYS A 148 1.68 -12.67 -12.33
CA LYS A 148 0.20 -12.72 -12.32
C LYS A 148 -0.33 -11.97 -11.10
N PHE A 149 -1.24 -11.04 -11.34
CA PHE A 149 -1.79 -10.13 -10.33
C PHE A 149 -3.28 -9.91 -10.58
N GLU A 150 -4.06 -9.88 -9.50
CA GLU A 150 -5.51 -9.64 -9.51
C GLU A 150 -5.81 -8.49 -8.54
N THR A 151 -6.72 -7.60 -8.92
CA THR A 151 -7.07 -6.44 -8.11
C THR A 151 -8.50 -5.98 -8.38
N PHE A 152 -9.11 -5.32 -7.39
CA PHE A 152 -10.33 -4.55 -7.55
C PHE A 152 -9.97 -3.07 -7.66
N VAL A 153 -10.36 -2.43 -8.77
CA VAL A 153 -10.09 -1.00 -9.01
C VAL A 153 -11.31 -0.34 -9.64
N GLY A 154 -11.79 0.70 -8.99
CA GLY A 154 -12.92 1.50 -9.48
C GLY A 154 -14.26 0.77 -9.48
N TRP A 155 -15.26 1.44 -10.03
CA TRP A 155 -16.60 0.90 -10.22
C TRP A 155 -16.72 0.28 -11.61
N LYS A 156 -17.48 -0.81 -11.71
CA LYS A 156 -17.99 -1.28 -13.00
C LYS A 156 -18.89 -0.22 -13.65
N PRO A 157 -19.09 -0.25 -14.99
CA PRO A 157 -20.12 0.55 -15.64
C PRO A 157 -21.50 0.34 -14.98
N LEU A 158 -22.28 1.41 -14.84
CA LEU A 158 -23.59 1.34 -14.17
C LEU A 158 -24.53 0.31 -14.81
N SER A 159 -24.47 0.12 -16.13
CA SER A 159 -25.25 -0.91 -16.83
C SER A 159 -24.85 -2.34 -16.43
N GLU A 160 -23.57 -2.62 -16.18
CA GLU A 160 -23.13 -3.91 -15.66
C GLU A 160 -23.59 -4.10 -14.22
N ILE A 161 -23.51 -3.05 -13.40
CA ILE A 161 -24.00 -3.09 -12.01
C ILE A 161 -25.51 -3.34 -12.00
N GLN A 162 -26.29 -2.62 -12.81
CA GLN A 162 -27.72 -2.86 -12.99
C GLN A 162 -27.99 -4.33 -13.31
N SER A 163 -27.27 -4.88 -14.31
CA SER A 163 -27.45 -6.28 -14.70
C SER A 163 -27.18 -7.24 -13.55
N LEU A 164 -26.14 -7.00 -12.74
CA LEU A 164 -25.84 -7.83 -11.56
C LEU A 164 -26.97 -7.77 -10.53
N PHE A 165 -27.48 -6.57 -10.26
CA PHE A 165 -28.53 -6.36 -9.26
C PHE A 165 -29.89 -6.89 -9.70
N THR A 166 -30.17 -7.00 -11.01
CA THR A 166 -31.41 -7.61 -11.51
C THR A 166 -31.30 -9.11 -11.76
N SER A 167 -30.12 -9.61 -12.14
CA SER A 167 -29.94 -11.04 -12.46
C SER A 167 -29.67 -11.90 -11.22
N ILE A 168 -29.12 -11.33 -10.14
CA ILE A 168 -28.80 -12.05 -8.91
C ILE A 168 -29.92 -11.80 -7.89
N SER A 169 -30.72 -12.84 -7.62
CA SER A 169 -31.93 -12.77 -6.78
C SER A 169 -31.69 -12.21 -5.37
N VAL A 170 -30.54 -12.52 -4.75
CA VAL A 170 -30.21 -11.99 -3.41
C VAL A 170 -29.89 -10.50 -3.44
N LEU A 171 -29.36 -9.98 -4.56
CA LEU A 171 -29.08 -8.56 -4.70
C LEU A 171 -30.37 -7.78 -4.98
N SER A 172 -31.21 -8.26 -5.91
CA SER A 172 -32.49 -7.61 -6.21
C SER A 172 -33.38 -7.52 -4.97
N SER A 173 -33.64 -8.66 -4.32
CA SER A 173 -34.57 -8.73 -3.18
C SER A 173 -34.16 -7.92 -1.96
N LYS A 174 -32.85 -7.68 -1.74
CA LYS A 174 -32.35 -6.95 -0.57
C LYS A 174 -32.17 -5.46 -0.80
N PHE A 175 -31.91 -5.06 -2.05
CA PHE A 175 -31.41 -3.72 -2.35
C PHE A 175 -32.26 -2.95 -3.36
N LEU A 176 -33.09 -3.62 -4.16
CA LEU A 176 -34.04 -2.98 -5.08
C LEU A 176 -35.47 -3.07 -4.54
N THR A 177 -36.31 -2.09 -4.87
CA THR A 177 -37.73 -2.10 -4.52
C THR A 177 -38.59 -2.73 -5.61
N SER A 178 -38.17 -2.60 -6.87
CA SER A 178 -38.75 -3.23 -8.04
C SER A 178 -37.64 -3.75 -8.97
N PRO A 179 -37.86 -4.87 -9.69
CA PRO A 179 -36.96 -5.33 -10.76
C PRO A 179 -36.73 -4.30 -11.88
N SER A 180 -37.61 -3.31 -12.01
CA SER A 180 -37.51 -2.21 -12.96
C SER A 180 -36.67 -1.02 -12.47
N ASP A 181 -36.22 -1.03 -11.21
CA ASP A 181 -35.48 0.10 -10.64
C ASP A 181 -34.16 0.31 -11.36
N THR A 182 -33.84 1.58 -11.65
CA THR A 182 -32.58 1.96 -12.27
C THR A 182 -31.53 2.22 -11.19
N VAL A 183 -30.37 1.58 -11.32
CA VAL A 183 -29.20 1.76 -10.46
C VAL A 183 -28.36 2.88 -11.03
N ASP A 184 -28.69 4.11 -10.63
CA ASP A 184 -27.88 5.29 -10.88
C ASP A 184 -26.83 5.52 -9.76
N LYS A 185 -26.14 6.66 -9.80
CA LYS A 185 -25.07 6.99 -8.83
C LYS A 185 -25.58 7.13 -7.40
N ASP A 186 -26.75 7.74 -7.22
CA ASP A 186 -27.31 8.00 -5.90
C ASP A 186 -27.86 6.71 -5.29
N THR A 187 -28.50 5.89 -6.12
CA THR A 187 -28.95 4.55 -5.78
C THR A 187 -27.78 3.67 -5.38
N LEU A 188 -26.70 3.68 -6.17
CA LEU A 188 -25.48 2.93 -5.85
C LEU A 188 -24.86 3.37 -4.52
N LYS A 189 -24.78 4.68 -4.28
CA LYS A 189 -24.27 5.23 -3.01
C LYS A 189 -25.10 4.74 -1.82
N PHE A 190 -26.42 4.75 -1.94
CA PHE A 190 -27.34 4.24 -0.92
C PHE A 190 -27.13 2.73 -0.67
N ILE A 191 -27.04 1.94 -1.74
CA ILE A 191 -26.81 0.49 -1.66
C ILE A 191 -25.49 0.19 -0.96
N VAL A 192 -24.41 0.86 -1.35
CA VAL A 192 -23.08 0.68 -0.75
C VAL A 192 -23.08 1.06 0.72
N HIS A 193 -23.74 2.16 1.08
CA HIS A 193 -23.93 2.52 2.48
C HIS A 193 -24.64 1.40 3.24
N LYS A 194 -25.76 0.90 2.72
CA LYS A 194 -26.52 -0.19 3.34
C LYS A 194 -25.73 -1.50 3.47
N ILE A 195 -24.87 -1.82 2.50
CA ILE A 195 -24.00 -3.02 2.53
C ILE A 195 -22.93 -2.88 3.62
N LEU A 196 -22.32 -1.70 3.75
CA LEU A 196 -21.21 -1.46 4.67
C LEU A 196 -21.66 -1.07 6.08
N SER A 197 -22.90 -0.63 6.25
CA SER A 197 -23.50 -0.43 7.57
C SER A 197 -23.63 -1.77 8.28
N PRO A 198 -23.33 -1.84 9.59
CA PRO A 198 -23.52 -3.05 10.36
C PRO A 198 -24.97 -3.52 10.23
N PHE A 199 -25.17 -4.77 9.84
CA PHE A 199 -26.48 -5.40 9.89
C PHE A 199 -26.99 -5.31 11.34
N GLN A 200 -28.04 -4.54 11.58
CA GLN A 200 -28.89 -4.79 12.73
C GLN A 200 -29.55 -6.14 12.47
N MET A 201 -28.88 -7.23 12.86
CA MET A 201 -29.57 -8.50 13.10
C MET A 201 -30.46 -8.26 14.32
N THR A 202 -31.67 -7.77 14.08
CA THR A 202 -32.78 -8.00 15.00
C THR A 202 -32.87 -9.51 15.17
N LYS A 203 -32.50 -9.97 16.36
CA LYS A 203 -32.88 -11.29 16.87
C LYS A 203 -34.39 -11.41 16.90
#